data_AF-A0A0D3GWB8-F1
#
_entry.id   AF-A0A0D3GWB8-F1
#
_cell.length_a   1.000
_cell.length_b   1.000
_cell.length_c   1.000
_cell.angle_alpha   90.00
_cell.angle_beta   90.00
_cell.angle_gamma   90.00
#
_symmetry.space_group_name_H-M   'P 1'
#
loop_
_entity.id
_entity.type
_entity.pdbx_description
1 polymer ?
#
loop_
_entity_poly.entity_id
_entity_poly.type
_entity_poly.pdbx_seq_one_letter_code
_entity_poly.pdbx_strand_id
1 'polypeptide(L)'
;MADPNNNRRRPNLLTGGCSAGKQYLASKTAPSIFSVEVAVRHEKQNNLKAMRKYVALTDKATDVMDTGVPTDELTIKAKRRKFGERQQTGFVVHSSDTQLFILTTAHAVDCVFKKGVHQVTAEELNLVFLFGVACTHHEAQIQADYPDGNVSELLRSYCDAHVVALDTEKDLLLLEVTKDELCLQDVDVGGVFVPCSSDHPIIHLADLPPEQSDLSLLQVMVDAKCGYAICLEDVREFLTNALENLQLLEDNEDGDGGHA
;
A
#
# COMPACT_ATOMS: atom_id res chain seq x y z
N MET A 1 -10.05 -15.78 -2.99
CA MET A 1 -9.55 -16.81 -2.04
C MET A 1 -8.12 -16.46 -1.72
N ALA A 2 -7.81 -16.09 -0.47
CA ALA A 2 -6.46 -15.78 -0.04
C ALA A 2 -5.49 -16.93 -0.38
N ASP A 3 -4.41 -16.63 -1.09
CA ASP A 3 -3.42 -17.63 -1.51
C ASP A 3 -2.70 -18.20 -0.26
N PRO A 4 -2.86 -19.49 0.05
CA PRO A 4 -2.19 -20.12 1.20
C PRO A 4 -0.65 -20.12 1.08
N ASN A 5 -0.08 -19.74 -0.06
CA ASN A 5 1.36 -19.56 -0.28
C ASN A 5 1.85 -18.11 -0.15
N ASN A 6 1.01 -17.14 0.27
CA ASN A 6 1.44 -15.75 0.51
C ASN A 6 2.30 -15.65 1.80
N ASN A 7 3.52 -16.18 1.75
CA ASN A 7 4.52 -16.15 2.82
C ASN A 7 5.17 -14.77 2.96
N ARG A 8 4.36 -13.75 3.27
CA ARG A 8 4.83 -12.42 3.66
C ARG A 8 4.75 -12.29 5.18
N ARG A 9 5.84 -12.65 5.87
CA ARG A 9 5.90 -12.72 7.33
C ARG A 9 7.04 -11.86 7.85
N ARG A 10 6.76 -10.68 8.46
CA ARG A 10 7.78 -9.78 9.04
C ARG A 10 7.27 -8.81 10.15
N PRO A 11 8.17 -8.26 10.98
CA PRO A 11 7.94 -7.13 11.90
C PRO A 11 7.28 -5.92 11.23
N ASN A 12 6.46 -5.14 11.94
CA ASN A 12 5.98 -3.84 11.47
C ASN A 12 6.12 -2.73 12.53
N LEU A 13 6.23 -1.47 12.07
CA LEU A 13 6.55 -0.25 12.82
C LEU A 13 5.38 0.40 13.57
N LEU A 14 4.15 -0.11 13.41
CA LEU A 14 2.96 0.46 14.05
C LEU A 14 2.92 0.29 15.58
N THR A 15 3.92 -0.38 16.18
CA THR A 15 4.01 -0.62 17.62
C THR A 15 5.17 0.13 18.29
N GLY A 16 5.83 1.05 17.57
CA GLY A 16 6.90 1.88 18.11
C GLY A 16 6.38 2.92 19.11
N GLY A 17 6.12 2.51 20.35
CA GLY A 17 6.09 3.40 21.51
C GLY A 17 4.91 4.37 21.59
N CYS A 18 3.66 3.90 21.53
CA CYS A 18 2.57 4.64 22.16
C CYS A 18 2.57 4.33 23.68
N SER A 19 3.44 5.01 24.42
CA SER A 19 3.43 5.01 25.87
C SER A 19 2.02 5.36 26.36
N ALA A 20 1.42 4.43 27.12
CA ALA A 20 0.14 4.60 27.78
C ALA A 20 0.14 5.92 28.58
N GLY A 21 -0.59 6.93 28.11
CA GLY A 21 -0.68 8.22 28.81
C GLY A 21 -1.13 9.42 27.98
N LYS A 22 -1.26 9.30 26.65
CA LYS A 22 -1.65 10.42 25.80
C LYS A 22 -2.76 10.01 24.84
N GLN A 23 -4.01 10.26 25.23
CA GLN A 23 -5.17 10.27 24.33
C GLN A 23 -4.98 11.39 23.29
N TYR A 24 -4.43 11.08 22.13
CA TYR A 24 -4.37 12.00 21.00
C TYR A 24 -4.93 11.27 19.80
N LEU A 25 -5.93 11.86 19.12
CA LEU A 25 -6.45 11.66 17.75
C LEU A 25 -6.42 10.24 17.10
N ALA A 26 -5.35 9.48 17.27
CA ALA A 26 -5.14 8.10 16.85
C ALA A 26 -6.21 7.10 17.34
N SER A 27 -6.94 7.32 18.44
CA SER A 27 -7.89 6.29 18.91
C SER A 27 -9.18 6.19 18.09
N LYS A 28 -9.61 7.27 17.42
CA LYS A 28 -10.84 7.27 16.60
C LYS A 28 -10.58 6.88 15.15
N THR A 29 -9.39 7.18 14.63
CA THR A 29 -8.98 6.88 13.26
C THR A 29 -8.16 5.60 13.14
N ALA A 30 -7.65 5.04 14.25
CA ALA A 30 -6.92 3.77 14.25
C ALA A 30 -7.63 2.63 13.50
N PRO A 31 -8.97 2.46 13.60
CA PRO A 31 -9.69 1.43 12.84
C PRO A 31 -9.58 1.59 11.31
N SER A 32 -9.20 2.77 10.83
CA SER A 32 -9.06 3.13 9.41
C SER A 32 -7.62 3.16 8.94
N ILE A 33 -6.66 2.80 9.80
CA ILE A 33 -5.24 2.77 9.49
C ILE A 33 -4.84 1.33 9.13
N PHE A 34 -4.05 1.21 8.07
CA PHE A 34 -3.54 -0.07 7.58
C PHE A 34 -2.02 -0.04 7.51
N SER A 35 -1.42 -1.18 7.80
CA SER A 35 -0.06 -1.47 7.36
C SER A 35 -0.07 -1.84 5.89
N VAL A 36 0.76 -1.19 5.09
CA VAL A 36 0.99 -1.54 3.70
C VAL A 36 2.40 -2.09 3.56
N GLU A 37 2.52 -3.33 3.09
CA GLU A 37 3.78 -3.95 2.72
C GLU A 37 3.92 -3.96 1.19
N VAL A 38 5.11 -3.60 0.72
CA VAL A 38 5.47 -3.62 -0.69
C VAL A 38 6.67 -4.53 -0.90
N ALA A 39 6.48 -5.51 -1.79
CA ALA A 39 7.52 -6.45 -2.19
C ALA A 39 7.61 -6.52 -3.72
N VAL A 40 8.78 -6.88 -4.26
CA VAL A 40 8.89 -7.13 -5.70
C VAL A 40 8.46 -8.55 -6.01
N ARG A 41 7.54 -8.70 -6.99
CA ARG A 41 6.93 -9.98 -7.34
C ARG A 41 7.94 -11.05 -7.74
N HIS A 42 9.00 -10.69 -8.47
CA HIS A 42 9.99 -11.67 -8.91
C HIS A 42 10.84 -12.23 -7.75
N GLU A 43 11.04 -11.46 -6.66
CA GLU A 43 11.78 -11.94 -5.48
C GLU A 43 10.96 -12.96 -4.68
N LYS A 44 9.62 -12.91 -4.75
CA LYS A 44 8.69 -13.79 -4.03
C LYS A 44 8.21 -14.98 -4.83
N GLN A 45 7.90 -14.79 -6.11
CA GLN A 45 7.18 -15.76 -6.94
C GLN A 45 8.04 -16.31 -8.11
N ASN A 46 9.34 -15.97 -8.18
CA ASN A 46 10.23 -16.33 -9.29
C ASN A 46 9.62 -16.02 -10.68
N ASN A 47 9.00 -14.84 -10.80
CA ASN A 47 8.28 -14.43 -12.00
C ASN A 47 9.21 -13.69 -12.99
N LEU A 48 9.57 -14.35 -14.09
CA LEU A 48 10.50 -13.81 -15.10
C LEU A 48 9.94 -12.56 -15.82
N LYS A 49 8.64 -12.51 -16.08
CA LYS A 49 7.97 -11.36 -16.71
C LYS A 49 8.07 -10.12 -15.82
N ALA A 50 7.78 -10.28 -14.53
CA ALA A 50 7.92 -9.22 -13.53
C ALA A 50 9.38 -8.78 -13.39
N MET A 51 10.34 -9.72 -13.40
CA MET A 51 11.77 -9.42 -13.32
C MET A 51 12.25 -8.55 -14.49
N ARG A 52 11.88 -8.92 -15.73
CA ARG A 52 12.21 -8.16 -16.94
C ARG A 52 11.66 -6.74 -16.86
N LYS A 53 10.39 -6.61 -16.46
CA LYS A 53 9.74 -5.30 -16.35
C LYS A 53 10.36 -4.45 -15.24
N TYR A 54 10.65 -5.03 -14.08
CA TYR A 54 11.32 -4.34 -12.96
C TYR A 54 12.65 -3.70 -13.39
N VAL A 55 13.54 -4.49 -14.01
CA VAL A 55 14.85 -4.00 -14.48
C VAL A 55 14.67 -2.88 -15.51
N ALA A 56 13.74 -3.03 -16.44
CA ALA A 56 13.48 -2.01 -17.46
C ALA A 56 13.00 -0.67 -16.85
N LEU A 57 12.11 -0.70 -15.85
CA LEU A 57 11.63 0.52 -15.20
C LEU A 57 12.72 1.17 -14.33
N THR A 58 13.53 0.38 -13.61
CA THR A 58 14.66 0.89 -12.83
C THR A 58 15.75 1.50 -13.71
N ASP A 59 16.06 0.89 -14.85
CA ASP A 59 17.05 1.44 -15.80
C ASP A 59 16.56 2.82 -16.31
N LYS A 60 15.28 2.94 -16.68
CA LYS A 60 14.64 4.21 -17.07
C LYS A 60 14.67 5.26 -15.96
N ALA A 61 14.39 4.87 -14.72
CA ALA A 61 14.40 5.80 -13.58
C ALA A 61 15.81 6.33 -13.23
N THR A 62 16.86 5.59 -13.59
CA THR A 62 18.25 5.93 -13.25
C THR A 62 19.01 6.66 -14.34
N ASP A 63 18.36 6.98 -15.47
CA ASP A 63 18.95 7.69 -16.61
C ASP A 63 20.22 7.00 -17.16
N VAL A 64 20.33 5.70 -16.90
CA VAL A 64 21.34 4.84 -17.53
C VAL A 64 20.95 4.75 -19.01
N MET A 65 21.92 4.91 -19.93
CA MET A 65 21.69 4.77 -21.37
C MET A 65 20.74 3.60 -21.62
N ASP A 66 19.65 3.85 -22.35
CA ASP A 66 18.63 2.85 -22.67
C ASP A 66 19.29 1.72 -23.48
N THR A 67 19.85 0.74 -22.77
CA THR A 67 20.47 -0.44 -23.38
C THR A 67 19.44 -1.40 -23.96
N GLY A 68 18.16 -1.00 -23.97
CA GLY A 68 17.03 -1.86 -24.25
C GLY A 68 16.69 -2.77 -23.07
N VAL A 69 15.49 -3.37 -23.12
CA VAL A 69 15.09 -4.42 -22.18
C VAL A 69 16.01 -5.62 -22.40
N PRO A 70 16.81 -6.05 -21.41
CA PRO A 70 17.68 -7.19 -21.59
C PRO A 70 16.83 -8.43 -21.90
N THR A 71 17.10 -9.09 -23.03
CA THR A 71 16.35 -10.26 -23.46
C THR A 71 16.88 -11.56 -22.87
N ASP A 72 18.17 -11.61 -22.56
CA ASP A 72 18.83 -12.79 -22.01
C ASP A 72 18.68 -12.86 -20.48
N GLU A 73 18.33 -14.05 -19.98
CA GLU A 73 18.03 -14.28 -18.56
C GLU A 73 19.23 -14.01 -17.63
N LEU A 74 20.45 -14.25 -18.12
CA LEU A 74 21.68 -14.06 -17.36
C LEU A 74 21.94 -12.58 -17.08
N THR A 75 21.80 -11.71 -18.08
CA THR A 75 21.97 -10.25 -17.94
C THR A 75 20.87 -9.66 -17.07
N ILE A 76 19.62 -10.13 -17.19
CA ILE A 76 18.52 -9.69 -16.31
C ILE A 76 18.86 -10.06 -14.84
N LYS A 77 19.31 -11.30 -14.60
CA LYS A 77 19.71 -11.75 -13.25
C LYS A 77 20.94 -11.03 -12.72
N ALA A 78 21.86 -10.59 -13.58
CA ALA A 78 23.04 -9.82 -13.18
C ALA A 78 22.71 -8.36 -12.82
N LYS A 79 21.76 -7.75 -13.53
CA LYS A 79 21.30 -6.37 -13.28
C LYS A 79 20.32 -6.26 -12.11
N ARG A 80 19.78 -7.38 -11.61
CA ARG A 80 18.78 -7.35 -10.53
C ARG A 80 19.34 -6.64 -9.29
N ARG A 81 18.64 -5.61 -8.84
CA ARG A 81 18.90 -4.94 -7.58
C ARG A 81 17.95 -5.52 -6.54
N LYS A 82 18.50 -5.88 -5.38
CA LYS A 82 17.67 -6.34 -4.26
C LYS A 82 16.83 -5.15 -3.79
N PHE A 83 15.52 -5.26 -3.92
CA PHE A 83 14.61 -4.22 -3.45
C PHE A 83 14.47 -4.28 -1.93
N GLY A 84 14.41 -5.49 -1.38
CA GLY A 84 13.99 -5.70 0.01
C GLY A 84 12.47 -5.65 0.12
N GLU A 85 11.95 -5.60 1.35
CA GLU A 85 10.53 -5.36 1.60
C GLU A 85 10.43 -3.98 2.25
N ARG A 86 9.43 -3.19 1.84
CA ARG A 86 9.18 -1.87 2.40
C ARG A 86 7.83 -1.84 3.08
N GLN A 87 7.71 -1.05 4.14
CA GLN A 87 6.48 -0.85 4.87
C GLN A 87 6.08 0.62 4.87
N GLN A 88 4.78 0.84 4.79
CA GLN A 88 4.15 2.15 4.80
C GLN A 88 2.85 2.09 5.60
N THR A 89 2.31 3.27 5.89
CA THR A 89 1.00 3.43 6.51
C THR A 89 0.01 3.84 5.44
N GLY A 90 -1.13 3.15 5.40
CA GLY A 90 -2.27 3.48 4.54
C GLY A 90 -3.49 3.93 5.35
N PHE A 91 -4.37 4.69 4.70
CA PHE A 91 -5.61 5.23 5.29
C PHE A 91 -6.82 4.89 4.42
N VAL A 92 -7.91 4.42 5.02
CA VAL A 92 -9.16 4.20 4.28
C VAL A 92 -9.78 5.54 3.90
N VAL A 93 -9.92 5.77 2.59
CA VAL A 93 -10.48 7.01 2.02
C VAL A 93 -11.80 6.80 1.30
N HIS A 94 -12.11 5.56 0.93
CA HIS A 94 -13.39 5.18 0.36
C HIS A 94 -13.70 3.71 0.68
N SER A 95 -14.97 3.35 0.67
CA SER A 95 -15.46 2.02 1.03
C SER A 95 -16.75 1.77 0.25
N SER A 96 -16.80 0.68 -0.52
CA SER A 96 -18.02 0.16 -1.15
C SER A 96 -18.53 -1.04 -0.34
N ASP A 97 -19.56 -1.76 -0.78
CA ASP A 97 -20.03 -2.94 -0.05
C ASP A 97 -18.98 -4.05 0.01
N THR A 98 -18.18 -4.21 -1.05
CA THR A 98 -17.21 -5.32 -1.22
C THR A 98 -15.75 -4.88 -1.15
N GLN A 99 -15.44 -3.60 -1.33
CA GLN A 99 -14.07 -3.11 -1.47
C GLN A 99 -13.73 -2.01 -0.47
N LEU A 100 -12.45 -1.91 -0.14
CA LEU A 100 -11.84 -0.82 0.60
C LEU A 100 -10.78 -0.15 -0.26
N PHE A 101 -10.78 1.18 -0.26
CA PHE A 101 -9.77 1.98 -0.94
C PHE A 101 -8.85 2.63 0.08
N ILE A 102 -7.57 2.29 -0.01
CA ILE A 102 -6.52 2.68 0.94
C ILE A 102 -5.55 3.62 0.24
N LEU A 103 -5.49 4.86 0.72
CA LEU A 103 -4.50 5.85 0.28
C LEU A 103 -3.18 5.65 1.01
N THR A 104 -2.09 5.58 0.26
CA THR A 104 -0.70 5.54 0.75
C THR A 104 0.19 6.41 -0.16
N THR A 105 1.50 6.43 0.09
CA THR A 105 2.46 7.17 -0.72
C THR A 105 3.13 6.31 -1.78
N ALA A 106 3.40 6.87 -2.96
CA ALA A 106 4.10 6.18 -4.04
C ALA A 106 5.58 5.90 -3.71
N HIS A 107 6.13 6.55 -2.68
CA HIS A 107 7.53 6.48 -2.27
C HIS A 107 8.04 5.07 -2.02
N ALA A 108 7.17 4.11 -1.66
CA ALA A 108 7.56 2.71 -1.56
C ALA A 108 8.16 2.18 -2.86
N VAL A 109 7.72 2.66 -4.02
CA VAL A 109 8.19 2.18 -5.33
C VAL A 109 9.04 3.21 -6.08
N ASP A 110 9.65 4.16 -5.37
CA ASP A 110 10.51 5.21 -5.94
C ASP A 110 11.76 4.71 -6.69
N CYS A 111 12.05 3.41 -6.62
CA CYS A 111 13.14 2.79 -7.38
C CYS A 111 12.81 2.54 -8.86
N VAL A 112 11.53 2.63 -9.26
CA VAL A 112 11.08 2.39 -10.64
C VAL A 112 10.55 3.64 -11.35
N PHE A 113 10.47 4.77 -10.66
CA PHE A 113 10.07 6.04 -11.25
C PHE A 113 10.97 7.16 -10.74
N LYS A 114 11.02 8.27 -11.46
CA LYS A 114 11.73 9.46 -11.03
C LYS A 114 10.99 10.68 -11.54
N LYS A 115 10.64 11.57 -10.61
CA LYS A 115 9.92 12.81 -10.88
C LYS A 115 10.53 13.57 -12.05
N GLY A 116 9.71 13.92 -13.05
CA GLY A 116 10.15 14.61 -14.27
C GLY A 116 11.09 13.83 -15.21
N VAL A 117 11.35 12.54 -14.95
CA VAL A 117 12.23 11.70 -15.78
C VAL A 117 11.49 10.47 -16.31
N HIS A 118 10.89 9.68 -15.42
CA HIS A 118 10.16 8.47 -15.78
C HIS A 118 8.96 8.30 -14.87
N GLN A 119 7.77 8.21 -15.49
CA GLN A 119 6.52 7.86 -14.84
C GLN A 119 6.16 6.41 -15.14
N VAL A 120 5.39 5.79 -14.25
CA VAL A 120 4.93 4.41 -14.37
C VAL A 120 3.41 4.37 -14.25
N THR A 121 2.78 3.32 -14.78
CA THR A 121 1.32 3.15 -14.67
C THR A 121 0.94 2.19 -13.54
N ALA A 122 -0.34 2.23 -13.11
CA ALA A 122 -0.89 1.28 -12.14
C ALA A 122 -0.73 -0.18 -12.60
N GLU A 123 -0.98 -0.46 -13.88
CA GLU A 123 -0.79 -1.79 -14.48
C GLU A 123 0.67 -2.28 -14.40
N GLU A 124 1.62 -1.38 -14.67
CA GLU A 124 3.05 -1.70 -14.57
C GLU A 124 3.44 -2.01 -13.12
N LEU A 125 2.92 -1.24 -12.15
CA LEU A 125 3.15 -1.51 -10.74
C LEU A 125 2.53 -2.84 -10.29
N ASN A 126 1.28 -3.14 -10.68
CA ASN A 126 0.62 -4.40 -10.35
C ASN A 126 1.33 -5.62 -10.95
N LEU A 127 1.98 -5.46 -12.11
CA LEU A 127 2.78 -6.51 -12.73
C LEU A 127 4.08 -6.77 -11.97
N VAL A 128 4.73 -5.71 -11.48
CA VAL A 128 6.10 -5.76 -10.94
C VAL A 128 6.12 -5.97 -9.43
N PHE A 129 5.20 -5.35 -8.72
CA PHE A 129 5.12 -5.35 -7.27
C PHE A 129 3.96 -6.21 -6.77
N LEU A 130 4.08 -6.52 -5.49
CA LEU A 130 3.09 -7.18 -4.67
C LEU A 130 2.80 -6.22 -3.51
N PHE A 131 1.55 -5.77 -3.41
CA PHE A 131 1.08 -4.95 -2.31
C PHE A 131 0.31 -5.84 -1.36
N GLY A 132 0.60 -5.71 -0.06
CA GLY A 132 -0.04 -6.46 1.00
C GLY A 132 -0.56 -5.50 2.05
N VAL A 133 -1.76 -5.71 2.57
CA VAL A 133 -2.31 -4.89 3.65
C VAL A 133 -2.67 -5.71 4.87
N ALA A 134 -2.49 -5.10 6.04
CA ALA A 134 -2.97 -5.64 7.32
C ALA A 134 -3.65 -4.52 8.11
N CYS A 135 -4.83 -4.79 8.65
CA CYS A 135 -5.56 -3.81 9.45
C CYS A 135 -5.00 -3.75 10.88
N THR A 136 -5.20 -2.62 11.55
CA THR A 136 -4.79 -2.46 12.96
C THR A 136 -5.50 -3.41 13.92
N HIS A 137 -6.71 -3.88 13.59
CA HIS A 137 -7.44 -4.87 14.40
C HIS A 137 -6.71 -6.22 14.43
N HIS A 138 -6.26 -6.70 13.27
CA HIS A 138 -5.47 -7.91 13.18
C HIS A 138 -4.11 -7.74 13.86
N GLU A 139 -3.46 -6.58 13.73
CA GLU A 139 -2.22 -6.28 14.47
C GLU A 139 -2.42 -6.31 15.98
N ALA A 140 -3.53 -5.75 16.47
CA ALA A 140 -3.87 -5.77 17.89
C ALA A 140 -4.17 -7.20 18.38
N GLN A 141 -4.85 -8.00 17.56
CA GLN A 141 -5.12 -9.41 17.86
C GLN A 141 -3.83 -10.22 17.93
N ILE A 142 -2.93 -10.10 16.94
CA ILE A 142 -1.62 -10.78 16.96
C ILE A 142 -0.82 -10.41 18.23
N GLN A 143 -0.85 -9.15 18.65
CA GLN A 143 -0.18 -8.73 19.90
C GLN A 143 -0.84 -9.30 21.15
N ALA A 144 -2.17 -9.38 21.18
CA ALA A 144 -2.90 -9.95 22.30
C ALA A 144 -2.65 -11.45 22.44
N ASP A 145 -2.54 -12.17 21.31
CA ASP A 145 -2.28 -13.61 21.27
C ASP A 145 -0.81 -13.94 21.64
N TYR A 146 0.11 -12.99 21.42
CA TYR A 146 1.55 -13.15 21.70
C TYR A 146 2.12 -12.00 22.57
N PRO A 147 1.66 -11.86 23.84
CA PRO A 147 1.97 -10.70 24.68
C PRO A 147 3.45 -10.61 25.10
N ASP A 148 4.13 -11.75 25.21
CA ASP A 148 5.54 -11.85 25.60
C ASP A 148 6.50 -11.96 24.40
N GLY A 149 5.95 -11.97 23.17
CA GLY A 149 6.73 -12.09 21.95
C GLY A 149 7.42 -10.79 21.55
N ASN A 150 8.62 -10.88 20.99
CA ASN A 150 9.19 -9.72 20.30
C ASN A 150 8.28 -9.38 19.11
N VAL A 151 7.89 -8.11 18.96
CA VAL A 151 7.10 -7.63 17.81
C VAL A 151 7.71 -8.06 16.47
N SER A 152 9.04 -8.18 16.42
CA SER A 152 9.80 -8.61 15.26
C SER A 152 9.67 -10.08 14.87
N GLU A 153 9.16 -10.91 15.77
CA GLU A 153 8.97 -12.34 15.56
C GLU A 153 7.50 -12.68 15.25
N LEU A 154 6.59 -11.71 15.43
CA LEU A 154 5.18 -11.88 15.12
C LEU A 154 4.97 -12.14 13.62
N LEU A 155 4.41 -13.30 13.31
CA LEU A 155 4.06 -13.68 11.94
C LEU A 155 2.75 -13.00 11.57
N ARG A 156 2.82 -12.16 10.54
CA ARG A 156 1.67 -11.43 10.00
C ARG A 156 1.18 -12.12 8.75
N SER A 157 -0.11 -11.96 8.49
CA SER A 157 -0.73 -12.27 7.20
C SER A 157 -1.16 -10.96 6.57
N TYR A 158 -0.77 -10.78 5.31
CA TYR A 158 -1.19 -9.63 4.53
C TYR A 158 -2.22 -10.08 3.50
N CYS A 159 -3.31 -9.32 3.40
CA CYS A 159 -4.25 -9.43 2.30
C CYS A 159 -3.63 -8.80 1.06
N ASP A 160 -3.82 -9.42 -0.10
CA ASP A 160 -3.35 -8.82 -1.35
C ASP A 160 -4.14 -7.55 -1.65
N ALA A 161 -3.44 -6.56 -2.20
CA ALA A 161 -3.99 -5.29 -2.63
C ALA A 161 -3.53 -4.97 -4.06
N HIS A 162 -4.34 -4.20 -4.77
CA HIS A 162 -4.07 -3.79 -6.14
C HIS A 162 -3.98 -2.27 -6.25
N VAL A 163 -3.05 -1.79 -7.07
CA VAL A 163 -2.95 -0.37 -7.40
C VAL A 163 -4.06 -0.01 -8.37
N VAL A 164 -4.87 0.98 -8.02
CA VAL A 164 -5.95 1.48 -8.88
C VAL A 164 -5.61 2.83 -9.48
N ALA A 165 -5.00 3.71 -8.68
CA ALA A 165 -4.57 5.02 -9.12
C ALA A 165 -3.19 5.35 -8.57
N LEU A 166 -2.43 6.13 -9.33
CA LEU A 166 -1.07 6.53 -9.00
C LEU A 166 -0.80 7.94 -9.54
N ASP A 167 -0.22 8.78 -8.70
CA ASP A 167 0.41 10.04 -9.11
C ASP A 167 1.84 10.08 -8.56
N THR A 168 2.81 9.77 -9.42
CA THR A 168 4.23 9.75 -9.06
C THR A 168 4.82 11.14 -8.85
N GLU A 169 4.19 12.20 -9.36
CA GLU A 169 4.67 13.58 -9.21
C GLU A 169 4.30 14.16 -7.84
N LYS A 170 3.14 13.75 -7.32
CA LYS A 170 2.57 14.14 -6.04
C LYS A 170 2.78 13.11 -4.92
N ASP A 171 3.43 12.00 -5.22
CA ASP A 171 3.73 10.90 -4.30
C ASP A 171 2.48 10.19 -3.73
N LEU A 172 1.43 10.06 -4.55
CA LEU A 172 0.13 9.48 -4.14
C LEU A 172 -0.10 8.12 -4.80
N LEU A 173 -0.58 7.16 -4.01
CA LEU A 173 -0.89 5.80 -4.45
C LEU A 173 -2.20 5.35 -3.81
N LEU A 174 -3.16 4.91 -4.63
CA LEU A 174 -4.43 4.35 -4.17
C LEU A 174 -4.44 2.85 -4.38
N LEU A 175 -4.69 2.12 -3.30
CA LEU A 175 -4.82 0.67 -3.28
C LEU A 175 -6.28 0.28 -3.11
N GLU A 176 -6.67 -0.82 -3.73
CA GLU A 176 -7.96 -1.48 -3.57
C GLU A 176 -7.76 -2.86 -2.94
N VAL A 177 -8.69 -3.21 -2.05
CA VAL A 177 -8.68 -4.45 -1.28
C VAL A 177 -10.11 -4.99 -1.19
N THR A 178 -10.28 -6.27 -1.47
CA THR A 178 -11.55 -6.97 -1.25
C THR A 178 -11.77 -7.22 0.25
N LYS A 179 -12.88 -6.72 0.81
CA LYS A 179 -13.19 -6.84 2.25
C LYS A 179 -13.20 -8.28 2.75
N ASP A 180 -13.78 -9.18 1.97
CA ASP A 180 -13.89 -10.60 2.31
C ASP A 180 -12.54 -11.32 2.34
N GLU A 181 -11.53 -10.76 1.69
CA GLU A 181 -10.17 -11.30 1.66
C GLU A 181 -9.28 -10.72 2.77
N LEU A 182 -9.77 -9.70 3.50
CA LEU A 182 -9.08 -9.12 4.65
C LEU A 182 -9.12 -10.10 5.82
N CYS A 183 -8.16 -11.02 5.84
CA CYS A 183 -8.11 -12.12 6.79
C CYS A 183 -6.73 -12.25 7.46
N LEU A 184 -6.77 -12.69 8.71
CA LEU A 184 -5.61 -13.06 9.50
C LEU A 184 -5.44 -14.58 9.43
N GLN A 185 -4.24 -15.07 9.12
CA GLN A 185 -3.96 -16.50 9.25
C GLN A 185 -3.70 -16.82 10.72
N ASP A 186 -4.64 -17.52 11.34
CA ASP A 186 -4.46 -18.05 12.68
C ASP A 186 -3.61 -19.32 12.61
N VAL A 187 -2.34 -19.19 13.03
CA VAL A 187 -1.37 -20.29 13.05
C VAL A 187 -1.67 -21.32 14.13
N ASP A 188 -2.37 -20.93 15.20
CA ASP A 188 -2.68 -21.79 16.34
C ASP A 188 -3.89 -22.69 16.08
N VAL A 189 -4.81 -22.26 15.20
CA VAL A 189 -5.95 -23.05 14.73
C VAL A 189 -5.66 -23.74 13.38
N GLY A 190 -4.39 -24.10 13.14
CA GLY A 190 -4.00 -24.90 11.97
C GLY A 190 -3.95 -24.14 10.64
N GLY A 191 -3.73 -22.82 10.68
CA GLY A 191 -3.58 -21.99 9.49
C GLY A 191 -4.90 -21.51 8.89
N VAL A 192 -5.98 -21.50 9.68
CA VAL A 192 -7.30 -21.02 9.24
C VAL A 192 -7.28 -19.50 9.07
N PHE A 193 -7.87 -19.01 7.98
CA PHE A 193 -8.01 -17.59 7.75
C PHE A 193 -9.25 -17.05 8.46
N VAL A 194 -9.05 -16.10 9.38
CA VAL A 194 -10.09 -15.43 10.16
C VAL A 194 -10.34 -14.05 9.53
N PRO A 195 -11.53 -13.78 8.97
CA PRO A 195 -11.85 -12.48 8.39
C PRO A 195 -11.93 -11.40 9.48
N CYS A 196 -11.57 -10.17 9.15
CA CYS A 196 -11.81 -9.04 10.05
C CYS A 196 -13.31 -8.71 10.06
N SER A 197 -13.96 -8.80 11.22
CA SER A 197 -15.37 -8.41 11.41
C SER A 197 -15.54 -6.96 11.90
N SER A 198 -14.43 -6.26 12.19
CA SER A 198 -14.44 -4.88 12.64
C SER A 198 -14.75 -3.92 11.49
N ASP A 199 -15.39 -2.80 11.82
CA ASP A 199 -15.63 -1.72 10.86
C ASP A 199 -14.33 -0.94 10.58
N HIS A 200 -14.17 -0.50 9.34
CA HIS A 200 -13.03 0.30 8.88
C HIS A 200 -13.58 1.62 8.32
N PRO A 201 -13.90 2.59 9.21
CA PRO A 201 -14.59 3.81 8.81
C PRO A 201 -13.75 4.64 7.85
N ILE A 202 -14.40 5.37 6.95
CA ILE A 202 -13.70 6.25 6.02
C ILE A 202 -13.12 7.45 6.78
N ILE A 203 -11.85 7.77 6.52
CA ILE A 203 -11.27 9.05 6.91
C ILE A 203 -11.64 10.08 5.85
N HIS A 204 -12.56 10.97 6.22
CA HIS A 204 -12.89 12.12 5.39
C HIS A 204 -11.74 13.12 5.40
N LEU A 205 -11.37 13.62 4.21
CA LEU A 205 -10.47 14.74 4.10
C LEU A 205 -11.12 15.97 4.76
N ALA A 206 -10.35 16.69 5.57
CA ALA A 206 -10.83 17.94 6.17
C ALA A 206 -11.26 18.93 5.09
N ASP A 207 -12.30 19.72 5.32
CA ASP A 207 -12.81 20.73 4.37
C ASP A 207 -11.94 21.98 4.29
N LEU A 208 -11.19 22.27 5.36
CA LEU A 208 -10.32 23.43 5.47
C LEU A 208 -8.91 22.97 5.86
N PRO A 209 -7.86 23.67 5.39
CA PRO A 209 -6.51 23.44 5.88
C PRO A 209 -6.45 23.72 7.40
N PRO A 210 -5.53 23.05 8.12
CA PRO A 210 -5.39 23.24 9.56
C PRO A 210 -5.13 24.71 9.93
N GLU A 211 -5.74 25.17 11.03
CA GLU A 211 -5.55 26.54 11.53
C GLU A 211 -4.14 26.72 12.14
N GLN A 212 -3.69 27.97 12.30
CA GLN A 212 -2.33 28.28 12.78
C GLN A 212 -1.94 27.62 14.13
N SER A 213 -2.90 27.24 14.98
CA SER A 213 -2.65 26.52 16.23
C SER A 213 -2.26 25.05 16.03
N ASP A 214 -2.67 24.44 14.92
CA ASP A 214 -2.33 23.07 14.52
C ASP A 214 -0.95 23.00 13.83
N LEU A 215 -0.36 24.16 13.49
CA LEU A 215 1.00 24.26 12.95
C LEU A 215 2.06 23.78 13.93
N SER A 216 1.77 23.63 15.23
CA SER A 216 2.72 23.04 16.18
C SER A 216 3.10 21.61 15.81
N LEU A 217 2.17 20.85 15.22
CA LEU A 217 2.41 19.50 14.68
C LEU A 217 3.27 19.54 13.40
N LEU A 218 3.02 20.52 12.52
CA LEU A 218 3.82 20.75 11.32
C LEU A 218 5.23 21.27 11.67
N GLN A 219 5.37 22.08 12.72
CA GLN A 219 6.65 22.57 13.21
C GLN A 219 7.52 21.42 13.72
N VAL A 220 6.92 20.42 14.39
CA VAL A 220 7.64 19.20 14.80
C VAL A 220 8.15 18.42 13.59
N MET A 221 7.38 18.32 12.50
CA MET A 221 7.82 17.66 11.25
C MET A 221 8.94 18.43 10.54
N VAL A 222 8.84 19.76 10.50
CA VAL A 222 9.88 20.65 9.96
C VAL A 222 11.17 20.55 10.76
N ASP A 223 11.08 20.59 12.09
CA ASP A 223 12.23 20.48 13.00
C ASP A 223 12.88 19.09 12.93
N ALA A 224 12.08 18.04 12.69
CA ALA A 224 12.56 16.69 12.50
C ALA A 224 13.13 16.39 11.09
N LYS A 225 13.11 17.39 10.17
CA LYS A 225 13.55 17.25 8.77
C LYS A 225 12.91 16.07 8.05
N CYS A 226 11.72 15.67 8.47
CA CYS A 226 10.99 14.54 7.89
C CYS A 226 9.64 15.04 7.37
N GLY A 227 9.46 14.94 6.06
CA GLY A 227 8.18 15.22 5.41
C GLY A 227 8.33 15.68 3.97
N TYR A 228 7.70 14.96 3.06
CA TYR A 228 7.15 15.55 1.85
C TYR A 228 5.82 16.20 2.25
N ALA A 229 5.67 17.50 2.01
CA ALA A 229 4.39 18.18 2.20
C ALA A 229 3.54 17.94 0.94
N ILE A 230 2.54 17.08 1.05
CA ILE A 230 1.53 16.89 0.00
C ILE A 230 0.41 17.90 0.27
N CYS A 231 0.01 18.65 -0.76
CA CYS A 231 -1.05 19.64 -0.64
C CYS A 231 -2.40 18.94 -0.42
N LEU A 232 -3.27 19.48 0.44
CA LEU A 232 -4.60 18.89 0.69
C LEU A 232 -5.45 18.87 -0.58
N GLU A 233 -5.37 19.94 -1.37
CA GLU A 233 -6.02 20.09 -2.65
C GLU A 233 -5.54 19.05 -3.67
N ASP A 234 -4.24 18.72 -3.65
CA ASP A 234 -3.65 17.69 -4.49
C ASP A 234 -4.23 16.31 -4.17
N VAL A 235 -4.39 15.98 -2.88
CA VAL A 235 -5.01 14.73 -2.45
C VAL A 235 -6.48 14.68 -2.86
N ARG A 236 -7.23 15.78 -2.71
CA ARG A 236 -8.64 15.85 -3.11
C ARG A 236 -8.81 15.64 -4.61
N GLU A 237 -8.04 16.35 -5.42
CA GLU A 237 -8.08 16.23 -6.88
C GLU A 237 -7.75 14.79 -7.31
N PHE A 238 -6.70 14.22 -6.73
CA PHE A 238 -6.30 12.84 -7.00
C PHE A 238 -7.42 11.84 -6.67
N LEU A 239 -8.00 11.91 -5.47
CA LEU A 239 -9.07 11.00 -5.07
C LEU A 239 -10.35 11.18 -5.89
N THR A 240 -10.73 12.43 -6.20
CA THR A 240 -11.92 12.71 -7.02
C THR A 240 -11.76 12.04 -8.38
N ASN A 241 -10.64 12.29 -9.07
CA ASN A 241 -10.37 11.70 -10.37
C ASN A 241 -10.29 10.16 -10.31
N ALA A 242 -9.64 9.61 -9.27
CA ALA A 242 -9.50 8.18 -9.12
C ALA A 242 -10.85 7.47 -8.91
N LEU A 243 -11.71 8.03 -8.04
CA LEU A 243 -13.01 7.45 -7.70
C LEU A 243 -14.05 7.64 -8.82
N GLU A 244 -14.05 8.78 -9.51
CA GLU A 244 -14.92 9.00 -10.68
C GLU A 244 -14.60 8.01 -11.81
N ASN A 245 -13.31 7.76 -12.08
CA ASN A 245 -12.90 6.78 -13.08
C ASN A 245 -13.33 5.35 -12.72
N LEU A 246 -13.43 5.03 -11.43
CA LEU A 246 -13.93 3.73 -10.98
C LEU A 246 -15.44 3.58 -11.18
N GLN A 247 -16.22 4.62 -10.86
CA GLN A 247 -17.67 4.62 -11.11
C GLN A 247 -18.01 4.48 -12.60
N LEU A 248 -17.23 5.15 -13.46
CA LEU A 248 -17.36 5.00 -14.91
C LEU A 248 -17.05 3.58 -15.39
N LEU A 249 -16.20 2.82 -14.70
CA LEU A 249 -15.94 1.41 -15.06
C LEU A 249 -17.10 0.51 -14.63
N GLU A 250 -17.67 0.72 -13.44
CA GLU A 250 -18.84 -0.02 -12.96
C GLU A 250 -20.07 0.20 -13.87
N ASP A 251 -20.35 1.45 -14.26
CA ASP A 251 -21.48 1.79 -15.13
C ASP A 251 -21.36 1.21 -16.56
N ASN A 252 -20.14 0.93 -17.03
CA ASN A 252 -19.90 0.36 -18.35
C ASN A 252 -20.02 -1.19 -18.37
N GLU A 253 -19.86 -1.86 -17.25
CA GLU A 253 -20.02 -3.33 -17.15
C GLU A 253 -21.51 -3.75 -17.16
N ASP A 254 -22.40 -2.87 -16.71
CA ASP A 254 -23.86 -3.10 -16.75
C ASP A 254 -24.52 -2.76 -18.11
N GLY A 255 -23.73 -2.27 -19.08
CA GLY A 255 -24.22 -1.77 -20.38
C GLY A 255 -24.25 -2.75 -21.55
N ASP A 256 -23.59 -3.91 -21.48
CA ASP A 256 -23.53 -4.89 -22.59
C ASP A 256 -24.41 -6.12 -22.32
N GLY A 257 -25.71 -5.87 -22.18
CA GLY A 257 -26.75 -6.86 -21.96
C GLY A 257 -27.85 -6.83 -23.02
N GLY A 258 -27.53 -7.21 -24.25
CA GLY A 258 -28.52 -7.86 -25.13
C GLY A 258 -28.84 -7.20 -26.47
N HIS A 259 -28.02 -7.46 -27.48
CA HIS A 259 -28.50 -7.63 -28.85
C HIS A 259 -27.90 -8.88 -29.49
N ALA A 260 -28.67 -9.97 -29.44
CA ALA A 260 -28.68 -11.04 -30.42
C ALA A 260 -30.09 -11.65 -30.46
#